data_AF-A0A2I0VM80-F1
#
_entry.id   AF-A0A2I0VM80-F1
#
_cell.length_a   1.000
_cell.length_b   1.000
_cell.length_c   1.000
_cell.angle_alpha   90.00
_cell.angle_beta   90.00
_cell.angle_gamma   90.00
#
_symmetry.space_group_name_H-M   'P 1'
#
loop_
_entity.id
_entity.type
_entity.pdbx_description
1 polymer ?
#
loop_
_entity_poly.entity_id
_entity_poly.type
_entity_poly.pdbx_seq_one_letter_code
_entity_poly.pdbx_strand_id
1 'polypeptide(L)'
;MQFMKVLSLAQRSLRGLRLLPQNRSFSVLATPAVDEDLKSEVLIEGKASARAVILNRPSALNALTTNMGLRLKKLYESWEDNSDIGFVMMKGSGRAFCAGGDIVTLYHLLNEGKVEDCKDFFRHLYTFIYILGTYLKPHVAILDGITMGGGGGVSIPGTFRIATDKTIFATPEVHIGFHPDACASFYLSHLPGHLGEYLALTGEKLNGVDALAAGLATHFAMSAKLSWIDERLAKLVTDDPSVIDSSLAQYGDIVYPDKKSIVHRMEAIDDCFGRETIEEIVDALESEAARTNQDWCTSALKKIKEASPLSLKISLRSVREGRFQTLDECLIREYRMSLHHMSKVVSNDFCEGVRAKLVEKDLAPKWNPPTLQHVSDDMIDLHFSPLGEFEPELKLPTHLREAFI
;
A
#
# COMPACT_ATOMS: atom_id res chain seq x y z
N MET A 1 2.98 -69.02 45.24
CA MET A 1 3.19 -69.33 46.67
C MET A 1 2.19 -68.50 47.46
N GLN A 2 1.18 -69.15 48.05
CA GLN A 2 0.10 -68.59 48.87
C GLN A 2 0.60 -68.10 50.24
N PHE A 3 -0.24 -67.29 50.91
CA PHE A 3 -0.58 -67.21 52.36
C PHE A 3 -0.77 -65.73 52.77
N MET A 4 -1.99 -65.18 52.96
CA MET A 4 -2.91 -65.26 54.12
C MET A 4 -2.24 -64.94 55.49
N LYS A 5 -2.74 -64.15 56.47
CA LYS A 5 -4.02 -63.42 56.75
C LYS A 5 -3.89 -62.73 58.15
N VAL A 6 -4.82 -61.79 58.49
CA VAL A 6 -5.32 -61.35 59.85
C VAL A 6 -4.60 -60.17 60.58
N LEU A 7 -5.16 -58.95 60.85
CA LEU A 7 -6.35 -58.40 61.58
C LEU A 7 -6.20 -58.17 63.12
N SER A 8 -6.18 -56.91 63.57
CA SER A 8 -6.90 -56.33 64.75
C SER A 8 -6.71 -54.79 64.77
N LEU A 9 -7.73 -53.94 64.58
CA LEU A 9 -8.80 -53.44 65.48
C LEU A 9 -8.33 -52.65 66.71
N ALA A 10 -8.35 -51.31 66.59
CA ALA A 10 -8.71 -50.39 67.67
C ALA A 10 -9.38 -49.14 67.09
N GLN A 11 -10.71 -49.06 67.25
CA GLN A 11 -11.52 -47.88 66.98
C GLN A 11 -11.37 -46.87 68.12
N ARG A 12 -11.12 -45.59 67.82
CA ARG A 12 -11.70 -44.47 68.58
C ARG A 12 -12.15 -43.36 67.63
N SER A 13 -13.42 -43.02 67.81
CA SER A 13 -14.26 -42.02 67.14
C SER A 13 -13.80 -40.60 67.46
N LEU A 14 -13.87 -39.67 66.49
CA LEU A 14 -14.81 -38.54 66.50
C LEU A 14 -14.54 -37.56 65.34
N ARG A 15 -15.53 -37.50 64.44
CA ARG A 15 -16.10 -36.30 63.76
C ARG A 15 -15.17 -35.27 63.10
N GLY A 16 -15.34 -35.17 61.77
CA GLY A 16 -15.64 -33.89 61.12
C GLY A 16 -14.54 -33.28 60.26
N LEU A 17 -14.60 -33.53 58.95
CA LEU A 17 -14.77 -32.53 57.87
C LEU A 17 -14.48 -33.24 56.53
N ARG A 18 -15.45 -33.17 55.59
CA ARG A 18 -15.24 -33.59 54.20
C ARG A 18 -14.25 -32.61 53.55
N LEU A 19 -13.07 -33.08 53.18
CA LEU A 19 -12.18 -32.39 52.26
C LEU A 19 -12.71 -32.63 50.83
N LEU A 20 -13.35 -31.61 50.27
CA LEU A 20 -13.59 -31.50 48.83
C LEU A 20 -12.25 -31.14 48.16
N PRO A 21 -11.86 -31.77 47.03
CA PRO A 21 -10.75 -31.27 46.24
C PRO A 21 -11.18 -29.94 45.60
N GLN A 22 -10.43 -28.88 45.88
CA GLN A 22 -10.57 -27.60 45.18
C GLN A 22 -10.14 -27.79 43.71
N ASN A 23 -11.10 -28.11 42.84
CA ASN A 23 -10.99 -27.76 41.43
C ASN A 23 -11.13 -26.24 41.32
N ARG A 24 -10.00 -25.53 41.33
CA ARG A 24 -9.96 -24.15 40.84
C ARG A 24 -10.10 -24.20 39.32
N SER A 25 -11.33 -24.13 38.82
CA SER A 25 -11.55 -23.71 37.45
C SER A 25 -11.18 -22.23 37.37
N PHE A 26 -10.07 -21.91 36.72
CA PHE A 26 -9.83 -20.55 36.27
C PHE A 26 -10.79 -20.30 35.09
N SER A 27 -11.94 -19.68 35.37
CA SER A 27 -12.70 -19.03 34.30
C SER A 27 -11.89 -17.81 33.87
N VAL A 28 -11.26 -17.90 32.71
CA VAL A 28 -10.72 -16.72 32.03
C VAL A 28 -11.92 -15.90 31.59
N LEU A 29 -12.31 -14.92 32.41
CA LEU A 29 -13.14 -13.83 31.94
C LEU A 29 -12.32 -13.10 30.87
N ALA A 30 -12.75 -13.21 29.62
CA ALA A 30 -12.21 -12.40 28.53
C ALA A 30 -12.31 -10.93 28.94
N THR A 31 -11.17 -10.24 28.95
CA THR A 31 -11.10 -8.81 29.24
C THR A 31 -11.76 -8.03 28.10
N PRO A 32 -12.59 -7.01 28.37
CA PRO A 32 -13.29 -6.21 27.34
C PRO A 32 -12.34 -5.59 26.30
N ALA A 33 -11.08 -5.33 26.69
CA ALA A 33 -10.06 -4.75 25.83
C ALA A 33 -9.62 -5.66 24.67
N VAL A 34 -9.73 -7.00 24.80
CA VAL A 34 -9.34 -7.94 23.74
C VAL A 34 -10.39 -8.01 22.63
N ASP A 35 -11.66 -7.73 22.96
CA ASP A 35 -12.78 -7.80 22.02
C ASP A 35 -12.97 -6.48 21.22
N GLU A 36 -12.53 -5.34 21.78
CA GLU A 36 -12.43 -4.07 21.02
C GLU A 36 -11.27 -4.08 20.02
N ASP A 37 -10.13 -4.68 20.36
CA ASP A 37 -8.95 -4.66 19.48
C ASP A 37 -9.13 -5.54 18.24
N LEU A 38 -9.90 -6.63 18.32
CA LEU A 38 -10.24 -7.47 17.14
C LEU A 38 -11.17 -6.78 16.13
N LYS A 39 -11.89 -5.74 16.55
CA LYS A 39 -12.72 -4.89 15.68
C LYS A 39 -11.96 -3.68 15.13
N SER A 40 -10.70 -3.51 15.53
CA SER A 40 -9.85 -2.44 15.01
C SER A 40 -9.58 -2.64 13.52
N GLU A 41 -9.58 -1.54 12.77
CA GLU A 41 -9.14 -1.49 11.37
C GLU A 41 -7.64 -1.73 11.22
N VAL A 42 -6.87 -1.61 12.31
CA VAL A 42 -5.43 -1.88 12.38
C VAL A 42 -5.12 -2.71 13.62
N LEU A 43 -4.74 -3.97 13.45
CA LEU A 43 -4.31 -4.84 14.55
C LEU A 43 -2.80 -4.72 14.77
N ILE A 44 -2.37 -5.08 15.98
CA ILE A 44 -0.96 -5.08 16.37
C ILE A 44 -0.58 -6.46 16.89
N GLU A 45 0.50 -7.04 16.38
CA GLU A 45 1.13 -8.22 16.95
C GLU A 45 2.53 -7.85 17.48
N GLY A 46 2.78 -8.19 18.75
CA GLY A 46 4.10 -8.07 19.36
C GLY A 46 4.82 -9.41 19.37
N LYS A 47 6.04 -9.45 18.81
CA LYS A 47 6.96 -10.60 18.87
C LYS A 47 8.34 -10.10 19.29
N ALA A 48 9.24 -10.98 19.73
CA ALA A 48 10.59 -10.69 20.24
C ALA A 48 11.05 -9.21 20.10
N SER A 49 11.82 -8.88 19.05
CA SER A 49 12.19 -7.50 18.71
C SER A 49 11.35 -6.91 17.56
N ALA A 50 10.25 -7.54 17.19
CA ALA A 50 9.44 -7.15 16.03
C ALA A 50 8.06 -6.62 16.45
N ARG A 51 7.57 -5.59 15.76
CA ARG A 51 6.16 -5.20 15.82
C ARG A 51 5.54 -5.34 14.45
N ALA A 52 4.39 -6.00 14.38
CA ALA A 52 3.64 -6.13 13.14
C ALA A 52 2.33 -5.36 13.21
N VAL A 53 2.08 -4.56 12.18
CA VAL A 53 0.78 -3.98 11.84
C VAL A 53 0.05 -4.92 10.91
N ILE A 54 -1.23 -5.16 11.19
CA ILE A 54 -2.15 -5.87 10.28
C ILE A 54 -3.26 -4.93 9.86
N LEU A 55 -3.33 -4.61 8.57
CA LEU A 55 -4.47 -3.90 8.00
C LEU A 55 -5.69 -4.84 8.00
N ASN A 56 -6.74 -4.47 8.73
CA ASN A 56 -7.85 -5.35 9.11
C ASN A 56 -9.21 -4.81 8.68
N ARG A 57 -9.35 -4.55 7.38
CA ARG A 57 -10.64 -4.26 6.72
C ARG A 57 -10.82 -5.19 5.51
N PRO A 58 -10.83 -6.53 5.69
CA PRO A 58 -10.77 -7.47 4.58
C PRO A 58 -11.98 -7.37 3.63
N SER A 59 -13.14 -6.96 4.14
CA SER A 59 -14.35 -6.69 3.34
C SER A 59 -14.18 -5.52 2.36
N ALA A 60 -13.35 -4.54 2.72
CA ALA A 60 -12.99 -3.38 1.91
C ALA A 60 -11.59 -3.51 1.28
N LEU A 61 -11.05 -4.74 1.20
CA LEU A 61 -9.71 -5.01 0.67
C LEU A 61 -8.60 -4.21 1.35
N ASN A 62 -8.76 -3.96 2.65
CA ASN A 62 -7.83 -3.17 3.47
C ASN A 62 -7.61 -1.74 2.95
N ALA A 63 -8.63 -1.14 2.31
CA ALA A 63 -8.58 0.26 1.90
C ALA A 63 -8.33 1.19 3.11
N LEU A 64 -7.43 2.14 2.95
CA LEU A 64 -6.93 3.02 4.00
C LEU A 64 -7.97 4.10 4.34
N THR A 65 -8.27 4.28 5.62
CA THR A 65 -9.10 5.38 6.14
C THR A 65 -8.24 6.43 6.84
N THR A 66 -8.81 7.61 7.13
CA THR A 66 -8.14 8.65 7.94
C THR A 66 -7.73 8.11 9.31
N ASN A 67 -8.61 7.32 9.95
CA ASN A 67 -8.35 6.71 11.25
C ASN A 67 -7.19 5.69 11.21
N MET A 68 -7.09 4.90 10.14
CA MET A 68 -5.95 4.02 9.92
C MET A 68 -4.66 4.83 9.81
N GLY A 69 -4.63 5.88 8.97
CA GLY A 69 -3.45 6.74 8.81
C GLY A 69 -2.99 7.37 10.14
N LEU A 70 -3.93 7.91 10.93
CA LEU A 70 -3.67 8.44 12.27
C LEU A 70 -3.09 7.38 13.23
N ARG A 71 -3.69 6.19 13.26
CA ARG A 71 -3.24 5.09 14.13
C ARG A 71 -1.85 4.60 13.71
N LEU A 72 -1.60 4.42 12.41
CA LEU A 72 -0.32 4.00 11.87
C LEU A 72 0.79 5.00 12.22
N LYS A 73 0.56 6.29 11.98
CA LYS A 73 1.49 7.36 12.37
C LYS A 73 1.87 7.27 13.84
N LYS A 74 0.88 7.23 14.73
CA LYS A 74 1.10 7.16 16.18
C LYS A 74 1.91 5.92 16.58
N LEU A 75 1.63 4.77 15.99
CA LEU A 75 2.34 3.53 16.28
C LEU A 75 3.80 3.61 15.84
N TYR A 76 4.04 4.01 14.59
CA TYR A 76 5.39 4.08 14.04
C TYR A 76 6.25 5.11 14.78
N GLU A 77 5.70 6.29 15.11
CA GLU A 77 6.40 7.26 15.97
C GLU A 77 6.76 6.66 17.34
N SER A 78 5.83 5.94 17.98
CA SER A 78 6.09 5.33 19.28
C SER A 78 7.12 4.19 19.25
N TRP A 79 7.22 3.47 18.13
CA TRP A 79 8.10 2.31 17.99
C TRP A 79 9.50 2.70 17.58
N GLU A 80 9.69 3.85 16.93
CA GLU A 80 10.99 4.30 16.47
C GLU A 80 11.96 4.54 17.64
N ASP A 81 11.50 5.18 18.72
CA ASP A 81 12.32 5.48 19.90
C ASP A 81 12.47 4.31 20.88
N ASN A 82 11.76 3.19 20.65
CA ASN A 82 11.74 2.06 21.58
C ASN A 82 12.89 1.08 21.31
N SER A 83 13.88 1.00 22.19
CA SER A 83 15.06 0.12 22.05
C SER A 83 14.74 -1.38 22.01
N ASP A 84 13.57 -1.81 22.51
CA ASP A 84 13.17 -3.23 22.49
C ASP A 84 12.62 -3.65 21.10
N ILE A 85 12.37 -2.68 20.21
CA ILE A 85 11.88 -2.93 18.86
C ILE A 85 13.03 -2.71 17.90
N GLY A 86 13.48 -3.78 17.25
CA GLY A 86 14.54 -3.72 16.25
C GLY A 86 14.01 -3.47 14.83
N PHE A 87 12.81 -3.95 14.50
CA PHE A 87 12.20 -3.72 13.18
C PHE A 87 10.68 -3.82 13.23
N VAL A 88 10.04 -3.34 12.16
CA VAL A 88 8.59 -3.28 12.02
C VAL A 88 8.12 -4.03 10.77
N MET A 89 6.93 -4.60 10.84
CA MET A 89 6.31 -5.35 9.75
C MET A 89 4.93 -4.79 9.43
N MET A 90 4.52 -4.87 8.16
CA MET A 90 3.15 -4.59 7.74
C MET A 90 2.61 -5.73 6.87
N LYS A 91 1.41 -6.21 7.20
CA LYS A 91 0.67 -7.21 6.41
C LYS A 91 -0.81 -6.83 6.30
N GLY A 92 -1.51 -7.39 5.33
CA GLY A 92 -2.95 -7.27 5.19
C GLY A 92 -3.68 -8.54 5.64
N SER A 93 -4.88 -8.37 6.16
CA SER A 93 -5.80 -9.49 6.43
C SER A 93 -6.56 -9.90 5.17
N GLY A 94 -6.89 -11.19 5.04
CA GLY A 94 -7.71 -11.69 3.94
C GLY A 94 -6.95 -11.76 2.60
N ARG A 95 -7.58 -11.29 1.52
CA ARG A 95 -7.10 -11.49 0.13
C ARG A 95 -6.30 -10.34 -0.46
N ALA A 96 -6.06 -9.28 0.32
CA ALA A 96 -5.36 -8.09 -0.14
C ALA A 96 -4.35 -7.67 0.92
N PHE A 97 -3.22 -7.14 0.48
CA PHE A 97 -2.38 -6.34 1.35
C PHE A 97 -3.11 -5.02 1.64
N CYS A 98 -3.34 -4.22 0.60
CA CYS A 98 -4.05 -2.95 0.63
C CYS A 98 -4.46 -2.52 -0.79
N ALA A 99 -5.74 -2.26 -1.02
CA ALA A 99 -6.26 -1.85 -2.33
C ALA A 99 -6.28 -0.32 -2.57
N GLY A 100 -5.64 0.47 -1.71
CA GLY A 100 -5.51 1.92 -1.86
C GLY A 100 -6.23 2.70 -0.77
N GLY A 101 -6.51 3.99 -1.00
CA GLY A 101 -7.34 4.80 -0.11
C GLY A 101 -8.83 4.42 -0.20
N ASP A 102 -9.60 4.69 0.86
CA ASP A 102 -11.06 4.54 0.87
C ASP A 102 -11.71 5.69 0.08
N ILE A 103 -11.49 5.69 -1.24
CA ILE A 103 -11.95 6.75 -2.15
C ILE A 103 -13.46 6.81 -2.30
N VAL A 104 -14.18 5.73 -1.97
CA VAL A 104 -15.65 5.73 -1.90
C VAL A 104 -16.11 6.63 -0.74
N THR A 105 -15.44 6.55 0.40
CA THR A 105 -15.71 7.46 1.53
C THR A 105 -15.38 8.90 1.14
N LEU A 106 -14.24 9.16 0.49
CA LEU A 106 -13.89 10.51 0.00
C LEU A 106 -14.93 11.05 -0.98
N TYR A 107 -15.42 10.23 -1.92
CA TYR A 107 -16.50 10.61 -2.83
C TYR A 107 -17.76 11.07 -2.10
N HIS A 108 -18.19 10.34 -1.07
CA HIS A 108 -19.36 10.73 -0.28
C HIS A 108 -19.12 12.02 0.50
N LEU A 109 -17.96 12.17 1.15
CA LEU A 109 -17.59 13.39 1.87
C LEU A 109 -17.59 14.62 0.94
N LEU A 110 -17.01 14.52 -0.25
CA LEU A 110 -17.01 15.60 -1.23
C LEU A 110 -18.41 15.99 -1.68
N ASN A 111 -19.31 15.03 -1.87
CA ASN A 111 -20.69 15.30 -2.26
C ASN A 111 -21.55 15.88 -1.13
N GLU A 112 -21.14 15.65 0.13
CA GLU A 112 -21.69 16.30 1.31
C GLU A 112 -21.05 17.68 1.59
N GLY A 113 -20.10 18.13 0.77
CA GLY A 113 -19.38 19.40 0.95
C GLY A 113 -18.31 19.37 2.05
N LYS A 114 -17.95 18.18 2.55
CA LYS A 114 -16.95 17.96 3.60
C LYS A 114 -15.53 17.86 3.03
N VAL A 115 -15.11 18.91 2.35
CA VAL A 115 -13.79 18.96 1.70
C VAL A 115 -12.66 18.87 2.73
N GLU A 116 -12.82 19.45 3.92
CA GLU A 116 -11.78 19.42 4.96
C GLU A 116 -11.48 18.00 5.44
N ASP A 117 -12.50 17.15 5.61
CA ASP A 117 -12.31 15.74 5.98
C ASP A 117 -11.48 14.98 4.92
N CYS A 118 -11.59 15.37 3.64
CA CYS A 118 -10.77 14.81 2.57
C CYS A 118 -9.32 15.32 2.64
N LYS A 119 -9.10 16.59 3.00
CA LYS A 119 -7.75 17.11 3.21
C LYS A 119 -7.07 16.44 4.39
N ASP A 120 -7.79 16.22 5.49
CA ASP A 120 -7.31 15.49 6.66
C ASP A 120 -6.84 14.08 6.29
N PHE A 121 -7.60 13.37 5.43
CA PHE A 121 -7.21 12.08 4.91
C PHE A 121 -5.83 12.11 4.24
N PHE A 122 -5.64 12.98 3.24
CA PHE A 122 -4.37 13.07 2.51
C PHE A 122 -3.24 13.56 3.42
N ARG A 123 -3.49 14.54 4.28
CA ARG A 123 -2.49 15.09 5.21
C ARG A 123 -1.95 14.01 6.14
N HIS A 124 -2.84 13.24 6.76
CA HIS A 124 -2.43 12.19 7.69
C HIS A 124 -1.76 11.01 6.98
N LEU A 125 -2.30 10.59 5.84
CA LEU A 125 -1.76 9.46 5.10
C LEU A 125 -0.37 9.79 4.51
N TYR A 126 -0.20 10.93 3.86
CA TYR A 126 1.07 11.31 3.25
C TYR A 126 2.14 11.61 4.30
N THR A 127 1.77 12.18 5.45
CA THR A 127 2.68 12.30 6.59
C THR A 127 3.16 10.92 7.07
N PHE A 128 2.27 9.94 7.16
CA PHE A 128 2.65 8.58 7.54
C PHE A 128 3.57 7.93 6.49
N ILE A 129 3.27 8.09 5.20
CA ILE A 129 4.11 7.56 4.11
C ILE A 129 5.51 8.16 4.15
N TYR A 130 5.63 9.47 4.43
CA TYR A 130 6.93 10.10 4.62
C TYR A 130 7.68 9.52 5.82
N ILE A 131 7.01 9.35 6.96
CA ILE A 131 7.59 8.71 8.16
C ILE A 131 8.07 7.29 7.84
N LEU A 132 7.30 6.53 7.06
CA LEU A 132 7.66 5.18 6.62
C LEU A 132 8.90 5.17 5.72
N GLY A 133 8.97 6.08 4.74
CA GLY A 133 10.10 6.17 3.81
C GLY A 133 11.39 6.74 4.41
N THR A 134 11.28 7.37 5.57
CA THR A 134 12.40 7.93 6.35
C THR A 134 12.57 7.25 7.70
N TYR A 135 12.03 6.03 7.84
CA TYR A 135 11.97 5.33 9.12
C TYR A 135 13.35 4.84 9.55
N LEU A 136 13.71 5.04 10.82
CA LEU A 136 15.07 4.74 11.32
C LEU A 136 15.32 3.25 11.58
N LYS A 137 14.28 2.42 11.48
CA LYS A 137 14.36 0.97 11.69
C LYS A 137 13.94 0.23 10.42
N PRO A 138 14.43 -1.00 10.18
CA PRO A 138 14.00 -1.77 9.04
C PRO A 138 12.47 -1.96 9.03
N HIS A 139 11.87 -1.74 7.85
CA HIS A 139 10.46 -2.01 7.60
C HIS A 139 10.30 -3.17 6.62
N VAL A 140 9.45 -4.15 6.95
CA VAL A 140 9.13 -5.30 6.11
C VAL A 140 7.65 -5.29 5.72
N ALA A 141 7.34 -5.08 4.44
CA ALA A 141 5.99 -5.21 3.89
C ALA A 141 5.78 -6.59 3.26
N ILE A 142 4.70 -7.29 3.63
CA ILE A 142 4.28 -8.56 3.01
C ILE A 142 3.14 -8.29 2.04
N LEU A 143 3.43 -8.28 0.74
CA LEU A 143 2.51 -7.90 -0.33
C LEU A 143 1.64 -9.08 -0.81
N ASP A 144 1.11 -9.89 0.11
CA ASP A 144 0.28 -11.06 -0.22
C ASP A 144 -1.13 -10.63 -0.69
N GLY A 145 -1.32 -10.58 -2.01
CA GLY A 145 -2.58 -10.18 -2.63
C GLY A 145 -2.53 -8.82 -3.32
N ILE A 146 -3.68 -8.15 -3.40
CA ILE A 146 -3.83 -6.85 -4.05
C ILE A 146 -3.05 -5.77 -3.29
N THR A 147 -2.19 -5.04 -4.01
CA THR A 147 -1.39 -3.89 -3.54
C THR A 147 -1.55 -2.75 -4.55
N MET A 148 -2.48 -1.84 -4.32
CA MET A 148 -2.81 -0.78 -5.29
C MET A 148 -2.83 0.61 -4.65
N GLY A 149 -2.48 1.64 -5.41
CA GLY A 149 -2.50 3.04 -4.99
C GLY A 149 -1.81 3.29 -3.65
N GLY A 150 -2.56 3.81 -2.67
CA GLY A 150 -2.07 3.97 -1.29
C GLY A 150 -1.47 2.71 -0.65
N GLY A 151 -1.81 1.51 -1.12
CA GLY A 151 -1.13 0.26 -0.75
C GLY A 151 0.35 0.24 -1.16
N GLY A 152 0.68 0.76 -2.34
CA GLY A 152 2.06 1.04 -2.73
C GLY A 152 2.70 2.07 -1.80
N GLY A 153 2.00 3.15 -1.48
CA GLY A 153 2.52 4.20 -0.59
C GLY A 153 2.89 3.72 0.82
N VAL A 154 2.08 2.83 1.42
CA VAL A 154 2.36 2.26 2.75
C VAL A 154 3.30 1.04 2.72
N SER A 155 3.98 0.78 1.60
CA SER A 155 4.90 -0.36 1.49
C SER A 155 6.19 -0.07 0.73
N ILE A 156 6.10 0.50 -0.48
CA ILE A 156 7.22 0.66 -1.40
C ILE A 156 8.36 1.49 -0.79
N PRO A 157 8.09 2.63 -0.09
CA PRO A 157 9.15 3.41 0.55
C PRO A 157 9.87 2.71 1.72
N GLY A 158 9.43 1.53 2.17
CA GLY A 158 10.07 0.81 3.29
C GLY A 158 11.44 0.22 2.95
N THR A 159 11.95 -0.68 3.80
CA THR A 159 13.27 -1.34 3.56
C THR A 159 13.13 -2.60 2.72
N PHE A 160 12.17 -3.47 3.05
CA PHE A 160 11.94 -4.77 2.42
C PHE A 160 10.49 -4.92 1.98
N ARG A 161 10.30 -5.47 0.78
CA ARG A 161 8.99 -5.72 0.17
C ARG A 161 8.98 -7.15 -0.35
N ILE A 162 8.17 -8.00 0.26
CA ILE A 162 8.06 -9.41 -0.09
C ILE A 162 6.82 -9.57 -0.98
N ALA A 163 7.05 -9.79 -2.27
CA ALA A 163 6.00 -10.22 -3.19
C ALA A 163 5.76 -11.73 -3.09
N THR A 164 4.60 -12.15 -3.60
CA THR A 164 4.12 -13.53 -3.60
C THR A 164 3.48 -13.87 -4.93
N ASP A 165 3.14 -15.14 -5.13
CA ASP A 165 2.34 -15.62 -6.26
C ASP A 165 0.92 -15.01 -6.32
N LYS A 166 0.47 -14.37 -5.23
CA LYS A 166 -0.82 -13.66 -5.17
C LYS A 166 -0.70 -12.15 -5.35
N THR A 167 0.52 -11.59 -5.36
CA THR A 167 0.73 -10.15 -5.47
C THR A 167 0.15 -9.64 -6.78
N ILE A 168 -0.67 -8.58 -6.68
CA ILE A 168 -1.15 -7.81 -7.83
C ILE A 168 -0.89 -6.34 -7.52
N PHE A 169 0.18 -5.81 -8.10
CA PHE A 169 0.56 -4.41 -7.98
C PHE A 169 -0.04 -3.58 -9.12
N ALA A 170 -0.59 -2.40 -8.83
CA ALA A 170 -0.98 -1.41 -9.85
C ALA A 170 -1.17 -0.01 -9.27
N THR A 171 -1.03 1.00 -10.13
CA THR A 171 -1.40 2.42 -9.87
C THR A 171 -2.52 2.83 -10.83
N PRO A 172 -3.78 2.46 -10.56
CA PRO A 172 -4.91 2.64 -11.49
C PRO A 172 -5.59 4.03 -11.40
N GLU A 173 -4.98 5.00 -10.72
CA GLU A 173 -5.61 6.27 -10.32
C GLU A 173 -6.13 7.10 -11.51
N VAL A 174 -5.43 7.08 -12.65
CA VAL A 174 -5.86 7.79 -13.86
C VAL A 174 -7.24 7.35 -14.37
N HIS A 175 -7.65 6.14 -14.02
CA HIS A 175 -8.94 5.58 -14.41
C HIS A 175 -10.10 5.95 -13.50
N ILE A 176 -9.82 6.55 -12.35
CA ILE A 176 -10.83 7.11 -11.45
C ILE A 176 -10.79 8.64 -11.48
N GLY A 177 -10.12 9.24 -12.46
CA GLY A 177 -9.98 10.70 -12.55
C GLY A 177 -9.07 11.28 -11.49
N PHE A 178 -8.00 10.56 -11.12
CA PHE A 178 -7.01 10.98 -10.13
C PHE A 178 -5.59 10.77 -10.65
N HIS A 179 -4.57 11.24 -9.93
CA HIS A 179 -3.17 10.99 -10.28
C HIS A 179 -2.59 9.86 -9.41
N PRO A 180 -1.59 9.09 -9.89
CA PRO A 180 -0.79 8.24 -9.01
C PRO A 180 -0.22 9.09 -7.88
N ASP A 181 -0.63 8.76 -6.67
CA ASP A 181 -0.38 9.52 -5.45
C ASP A 181 0.40 8.69 -4.43
N ALA A 182 0.43 9.12 -3.17
CA ALA A 182 1.01 8.35 -2.08
C ALA A 182 2.47 7.92 -2.37
N CYS A 183 3.30 8.86 -2.81
CA CYS A 183 4.70 8.69 -3.24
C CYS A 183 4.87 7.95 -4.59
N ALA A 184 3.80 7.66 -5.33
CA ALA A 184 3.91 6.98 -6.63
C ALA A 184 4.82 7.69 -7.62
N SER A 185 4.76 9.02 -7.69
CA SER A 185 5.63 9.77 -8.60
C SER A 185 7.11 9.64 -8.28
N PHE A 186 7.49 9.37 -7.03
CA PHE A 186 8.88 9.11 -6.66
C PHE A 186 9.28 7.67 -7.02
N TYR A 187 8.56 6.65 -6.57
CA TYR A 187 9.03 5.28 -6.82
C TYR A 187 8.83 4.84 -8.28
N LEU A 188 7.82 5.35 -8.99
CA LEU A 188 7.64 5.05 -10.41
C LEU A 188 8.72 5.70 -11.27
N SER A 189 9.12 6.93 -10.95
CA SER A 189 10.13 7.67 -11.71
C SER A 189 11.52 7.03 -11.66
N HIS A 190 11.80 6.24 -10.61
CA HIS A 190 13.05 5.53 -10.40
C HIS A 190 13.03 4.09 -10.94
N LEU A 191 11.92 3.65 -11.57
CA LEU A 191 11.89 2.37 -12.27
C LEU A 191 12.76 2.43 -13.55
N PRO A 192 13.25 1.28 -14.05
CA PRO A 192 14.06 1.23 -15.27
C PRO A 192 13.35 1.87 -16.47
N GLY A 193 14.09 2.68 -17.24
CA GLY A 193 13.60 3.28 -18.47
C GLY A 193 12.33 4.13 -18.26
N HIS A 194 11.31 3.90 -19.08
CA HIS A 194 10.00 4.55 -19.02
C HIS A 194 8.89 3.63 -18.48
N LEU A 195 9.27 2.61 -17.70
CA LEU A 195 8.30 1.72 -17.06
C LEU A 195 7.38 2.45 -16.07
N GLY A 196 7.90 3.47 -15.37
CA GLY A 196 7.12 4.30 -14.46
C GLY A 196 5.94 4.99 -15.14
N GLU A 197 6.20 5.64 -16.27
CA GLU A 197 5.18 6.29 -17.09
C GLU A 197 4.18 5.28 -17.64
N TYR A 198 4.64 4.10 -18.10
CA TYR A 198 3.75 3.03 -18.54
C TYR A 198 2.77 2.61 -17.43
N LEU A 199 3.26 2.34 -16.22
CA LEU A 199 2.42 1.91 -15.10
C LEU A 199 1.46 3.02 -14.66
N ALA A 200 1.94 4.26 -14.56
CA ALA A 200 1.13 5.43 -14.19
C ALA A 200 -0.02 5.69 -15.16
N LEU A 201 0.24 5.63 -16.47
CA LEU A 201 -0.72 6.04 -17.50
C LEU A 201 -1.68 4.92 -17.91
N THR A 202 -1.27 3.65 -17.77
CA THR A 202 -2.11 2.52 -18.14
C THR A 202 -2.81 1.88 -16.95
N GLY A 203 -2.27 2.02 -15.74
CA GLY A 203 -2.72 1.24 -14.57
C GLY A 203 -2.54 -0.27 -14.78
N GLU A 204 -1.53 -0.69 -15.55
CA GLU A 204 -1.24 -2.11 -15.78
C GLU A 204 -0.94 -2.83 -14.46
N LYS A 205 -1.40 -4.08 -14.39
CA LYS A 205 -1.18 -4.94 -13.23
C LYS A 205 0.12 -5.72 -13.41
N LEU A 206 0.98 -5.64 -12.41
CA LEU A 206 2.15 -6.50 -12.27
C LEU A 206 1.84 -7.62 -11.27
N ASN A 207 2.16 -8.87 -11.65
CA ASN A 207 2.18 -9.96 -10.69
C ASN A 207 3.44 -9.87 -9.79
N GLY A 208 3.57 -10.75 -8.80
CA GLY A 208 4.72 -10.71 -7.89
C GLY A 208 6.09 -10.91 -8.53
N VAL A 209 6.18 -11.71 -9.61
CA VAL A 209 7.44 -11.92 -10.34
C VAL A 209 7.82 -10.66 -11.13
N ASP A 210 6.85 -10.04 -11.80
CA ASP A 210 7.06 -8.77 -12.51
C ASP A 210 7.36 -7.61 -11.54
N ALA A 211 6.74 -7.59 -10.36
CA ALA A 211 7.04 -6.60 -9.32
C ALA A 211 8.48 -6.75 -8.80
N LEU A 212 8.97 -7.98 -8.61
CA LEU A 212 10.37 -8.23 -8.28
C LEU A 212 11.30 -7.77 -9.41
N ALA A 213 10.99 -8.15 -10.66
CA ALA A 213 11.82 -7.82 -11.81
C ALA A 213 11.88 -6.31 -12.10
N ALA A 214 10.79 -5.57 -11.82
CA ALA A 214 10.72 -4.12 -11.94
C ALA A 214 11.44 -3.38 -10.78
N GLY A 215 11.79 -4.07 -9.69
CA GLY A 215 12.36 -3.46 -8.48
C GLY A 215 11.33 -2.93 -7.48
N LEU A 216 10.03 -3.16 -7.71
CA LEU A 216 8.95 -2.81 -6.78
C LEU A 216 8.84 -3.79 -5.60
N ALA A 217 9.42 -4.98 -5.71
CA ALA A 217 9.63 -5.90 -4.61
C ALA A 217 11.12 -6.20 -4.46
N THR A 218 11.59 -6.44 -3.23
CA THR A 218 12.99 -6.89 -3.00
C THR A 218 13.11 -8.39 -2.94
N HIS A 219 12.05 -9.06 -2.50
CA HIS A 219 12.02 -10.50 -2.32
C HIS A 219 10.76 -11.07 -2.95
N PHE A 220 10.84 -12.34 -3.32
CA PHE A 220 9.68 -13.13 -3.70
C PHE A 220 9.66 -14.43 -2.89
N ALA A 221 8.49 -14.79 -2.38
CA ALA A 221 8.26 -16.09 -1.76
C ALA A 221 6.85 -16.57 -2.08
N MET A 222 6.67 -17.88 -2.26
CA MET A 222 5.33 -18.44 -2.41
C MET A 222 4.48 -18.14 -1.16
N SER A 223 3.22 -17.76 -1.35
CA SER A 223 2.27 -17.42 -0.28
C SER A 223 2.16 -18.56 0.76
N ALA A 224 2.31 -19.82 0.34
CA ALA A 224 2.33 -21.00 1.21
C ALA A 224 3.47 -21.00 2.25
N LYS A 225 4.57 -20.28 2.01
CA LYS A 225 5.72 -20.17 2.91
C LYS A 225 5.63 -19.00 3.89
N LEU A 226 4.63 -18.11 3.75
CA LEU A 226 4.55 -16.91 4.59
C LEU A 226 4.46 -17.23 6.07
N SER A 227 3.82 -18.34 6.46
CA SER A 227 3.79 -18.79 7.86
C SER A 227 5.20 -19.04 8.42
N TRP A 228 6.09 -19.65 7.64
CA TRP A 228 7.48 -19.90 8.05
C TRP A 228 8.29 -18.60 8.11
N ILE A 229 8.06 -17.67 7.18
CA ILE A 229 8.67 -16.34 7.21
C ILE A 229 8.23 -15.57 8.46
N ASP A 230 6.93 -15.56 8.74
CA ASP A 230 6.36 -14.92 9.94
C ASP A 230 6.94 -15.51 11.24
N GLU A 231 7.12 -16.83 11.30
CA GLU A 231 7.76 -17.51 12.43
C GLU A 231 9.26 -17.22 12.54
N ARG A 232 9.96 -17.08 11.42
CA ARG A 232 11.39 -16.73 11.41
C ARG A 232 11.58 -15.31 11.92
N LEU A 233 10.86 -14.36 11.33
CA LEU A 233 10.93 -12.94 11.71
C LEU A 233 10.51 -12.75 13.18
N ALA A 234 9.52 -13.48 13.65
CA ALA A 234 9.08 -13.47 15.05
C ALA A 234 10.17 -13.77 16.09
N LYS A 235 11.19 -14.53 15.70
CA LYS A 235 12.26 -15.02 16.58
C LYS A 235 13.54 -14.20 16.45
N LEU A 236 13.61 -13.29 15.48
CA LEU A 236 14.78 -12.42 15.33
C LEU A 236 14.84 -11.43 16.49
N VAL A 237 16.07 -11.17 16.94
CA VAL A 237 16.43 -10.12 17.89
C VAL A 237 17.54 -9.32 17.22
N THR A 238 17.15 -8.37 16.39
CA THR A 238 18.07 -7.57 15.55
C THR A 238 17.39 -6.29 15.09
N ASP A 239 18.18 -5.24 14.91
CA ASP A 239 17.87 -4.02 14.16
C ASP A 239 18.71 -3.89 12.87
N ASP A 240 19.71 -4.76 12.68
CA ASP A 240 20.53 -4.82 11.48
C ASP A 240 19.72 -5.32 10.25
N PRO A 241 19.55 -4.49 9.20
CA PRO A 241 18.86 -4.88 7.98
C PRO A 241 19.46 -6.12 7.30
N SER A 242 20.78 -6.34 7.37
CA SER A 242 21.45 -7.44 6.67
C SER A 242 21.07 -8.82 7.22
N VAL A 243 20.76 -8.90 8.52
CA VAL A 243 20.27 -10.12 9.18
C VAL A 243 18.83 -10.43 8.76
N ILE A 244 18.02 -9.38 8.59
CA ILE A 244 16.65 -9.49 8.10
C ILE A 244 16.67 -9.94 6.64
N ASP A 245 17.44 -9.27 5.79
CA ASP A 245 17.65 -9.62 4.37
C ASP A 245 18.05 -11.09 4.19
N SER A 246 19.10 -11.53 4.89
CA SER A 246 19.56 -12.93 4.87
C SER A 246 18.47 -13.91 5.33
N SER A 247 17.66 -13.51 6.31
CA SER A 247 16.55 -14.33 6.80
C SER A 247 15.39 -14.41 5.79
N LEU A 248 15.12 -13.34 5.05
CA LEU A 248 14.11 -13.33 3.98
C LEU A 248 14.59 -14.16 2.78
N ALA A 249 15.84 -13.95 2.36
CA ALA A 249 16.46 -14.69 1.26
C ALA A 249 16.47 -16.21 1.48
N GLN A 250 16.61 -16.68 2.72
CA GLN A 250 16.57 -18.12 3.05
C GLN A 250 15.24 -18.79 2.67
N TYR A 251 14.12 -18.06 2.74
CA TYR A 251 12.79 -18.57 2.39
C TYR A 251 12.34 -18.11 1.00
N GLY A 252 13.10 -17.19 0.38
CA GLY A 252 12.84 -16.69 -0.95
C GLY A 252 12.87 -17.81 -2.00
N ASP A 253 12.05 -17.63 -3.03
CA ASP A 253 12.02 -18.51 -4.19
C ASP A 253 12.74 -17.85 -5.36
N ILE A 254 13.61 -18.61 -6.03
CA ILE A 254 14.20 -18.17 -7.30
C ILE A 254 13.10 -18.27 -8.36
N VAL A 255 12.70 -17.12 -8.89
CA VAL A 255 11.69 -17.01 -9.95
C VAL A 255 12.28 -16.33 -11.17
N TYR A 256 11.75 -16.69 -12.34
CA TYR A 256 12.14 -16.10 -13.60
C TYR A 256 10.89 -15.52 -14.29
N PRO A 257 10.98 -14.33 -14.88
CA PRO A 257 9.89 -13.78 -15.66
C PRO A 257 9.48 -14.72 -16.81
N ASP A 258 8.17 -14.86 -17.02
CA ASP A 258 7.64 -15.67 -18.12
C ASP A 258 7.63 -14.90 -19.45
N LYS A 259 7.29 -15.56 -20.57
CA LYS A 259 7.27 -14.93 -21.91
C LYS A 259 6.29 -13.74 -22.05
N LYS A 260 5.31 -13.61 -21.16
CA LYS A 260 4.33 -12.53 -21.15
C LYS A 260 4.72 -11.41 -20.18
N SER A 261 5.78 -11.59 -19.39
CA SER A 261 6.32 -10.61 -18.47
C SER A 261 6.55 -9.25 -19.13
N ILE A 262 6.41 -8.21 -18.31
CA ILE A 262 6.70 -6.84 -18.70
C ILE A 262 8.16 -6.64 -19.14
N VAL A 263 9.10 -7.43 -18.61
CA VAL A 263 10.54 -7.29 -18.94
C VAL A 263 10.84 -7.51 -20.42
N HIS A 264 10.03 -8.31 -21.10
CA HIS A 264 10.18 -8.58 -22.53
C HIS A 264 9.62 -7.47 -23.43
N ARG A 265 9.05 -6.42 -22.84
CA ARG A 265 8.43 -5.30 -23.54
C ARG A 265 9.19 -3.98 -23.31
N MET A 266 10.27 -4.01 -22.53
CA MET A 266 10.98 -2.81 -22.07
C MET A 266 11.44 -1.91 -23.22
N GLU A 267 12.03 -2.46 -24.29
CA GLU A 267 12.48 -1.67 -25.45
C GLU A 267 11.31 -0.89 -26.08
N ALA A 268 10.18 -1.56 -26.33
CA ALA A 268 9.01 -0.92 -26.90
C ALA A 268 8.31 0.04 -25.91
N ILE A 269 8.36 -0.25 -24.60
CA ILE A 269 7.90 0.67 -23.55
C ILE A 269 8.76 1.94 -23.56
N ASP A 270 10.08 1.81 -23.60
CA ASP A 270 10.99 2.94 -23.62
C ASP A 270 10.77 3.81 -24.87
N ASP A 271 10.63 3.18 -26.03
CA ASP A 271 10.38 3.86 -27.31
C ASP A 271 9.03 4.60 -27.37
N CYS A 272 8.00 4.04 -26.74
CA CYS A 272 6.65 4.60 -26.77
C CYS A 272 6.39 5.61 -25.64
N PHE A 273 6.79 5.29 -24.41
CA PHE A 273 6.52 6.10 -23.21
C PHE A 273 7.61 7.14 -22.92
N GLY A 274 8.72 7.10 -23.67
CA GLY A 274 9.73 8.16 -23.69
C GLY A 274 9.35 9.42 -24.47
N ARG A 275 8.20 9.44 -25.16
CA ARG A 275 7.72 10.60 -25.95
C ARG A 275 7.21 11.73 -25.08
N GLU A 276 7.34 12.99 -25.50
CA GLU A 276 7.19 14.13 -24.60
C GLU A 276 5.75 14.34 -24.10
N THR A 277 4.75 14.06 -24.92
CA THR A 277 3.34 14.30 -24.60
C THR A 277 2.50 13.03 -24.64
N ILE A 278 1.33 13.04 -23.99
CA ILE A 278 0.40 11.90 -24.04
C ILE A 278 -0.03 11.61 -25.49
N GLU A 279 -0.25 12.66 -26.27
CA GLU A 279 -0.58 12.58 -27.69
C GLU A 279 0.51 11.82 -28.48
N GLU A 280 1.78 12.19 -28.30
CA GLU A 280 2.89 11.49 -28.94
C GLU A 280 3.06 10.04 -28.45
N ILE A 281 2.80 9.77 -27.16
CA ILE A 281 2.80 8.40 -26.62
C ILE A 281 1.71 7.55 -27.31
N VAL A 282 0.51 8.11 -27.49
CA VAL A 282 -0.59 7.43 -28.19
C VAL A 282 -0.21 7.15 -29.64
N ASP A 283 0.34 8.14 -30.36
CA ASP A 283 0.76 7.97 -31.76
C ASP A 283 1.86 6.90 -31.90
N ALA A 284 2.83 6.89 -30.97
CA ALA A 284 3.89 5.90 -30.93
C ALA A 284 3.34 4.49 -30.67
N LEU A 285 2.41 4.34 -29.72
CA LEU A 285 1.75 3.07 -29.44
C LEU A 285 0.89 2.56 -30.60
N GLU A 286 0.18 3.45 -31.32
CA GLU A 286 -0.60 3.08 -32.50
C GLU A 286 0.31 2.58 -33.63
N SER A 287 1.44 3.27 -33.84
CA SER A 287 2.48 2.86 -34.81
C SER A 287 3.11 1.51 -34.43
N GLU A 288 3.43 1.32 -33.15
CA GLU A 288 4.03 0.09 -32.64
C GLU A 288 3.05 -1.09 -32.72
N ALA A 289 1.78 -0.88 -32.35
CA ALA A 289 0.73 -1.88 -32.49
C ALA A 289 0.55 -2.33 -33.95
N ALA A 290 0.58 -1.38 -34.90
CA ALA A 290 0.49 -1.68 -36.32
C ALA A 290 1.73 -2.43 -36.85
N ARG A 291 2.91 -2.16 -36.30
CA ARG A 291 4.19 -2.77 -36.72
C ARG A 291 4.35 -4.20 -36.23
N THR A 292 4.08 -4.46 -34.94
CA THR A 292 4.43 -5.73 -34.29
C THR A 292 3.24 -6.65 -34.06
N ASN A 293 2.00 -6.14 -34.20
CA ASN A 293 0.77 -6.84 -33.88
C ASN A 293 0.80 -7.47 -32.47
N GLN A 294 1.43 -6.76 -31.52
CA GLN A 294 1.53 -7.18 -30.13
C GLN A 294 0.29 -6.75 -29.35
N ASP A 295 -0.43 -7.73 -28.79
CA ASP A 295 -1.69 -7.51 -28.05
C ASP A 295 -1.58 -6.49 -26.91
N TRP A 296 -0.40 -6.33 -26.32
CA TRP A 296 -0.21 -5.42 -25.19
C TRP A 296 -0.27 -3.95 -25.59
N CYS A 297 0.19 -3.58 -26.79
CA CYS A 297 0.11 -2.20 -27.27
C CYS A 297 -1.36 -1.78 -27.43
N THR A 298 -2.18 -2.65 -28.02
CA THR A 298 -3.63 -2.44 -28.15
C THR A 298 -4.31 -2.36 -26.78
N SER A 299 -3.92 -3.21 -25.82
CA SER A 299 -4.41 -3.14 -24.44
C SER A 299 -4.02 -1.83 -23.75
N ALA A 300 -2.78 -1.37 -23.89
CA ALA A 300 -2.30 -0.12 -23.34
C ALA A 300 -3.06 1.08 -23.93
N LEU A 301 -3.22 1.14 -25.25
CA LEU A 301 -4.02 2.16 -25.94
C LEU A 301 -5.46 2.20 -25.44
N LYS A 302 -6.09 1.04 -25.29
CA LYS A 302 -7.45 0.95 -24.75
C LYS A 302 -7.53 1.57 -23.35
N LYS A 303 -6.59 1.22 -22.48
CA LYS A 303 -6.55 1.74 -21.11
C LYS A 303 -6.33 3.25 -21.07
N ILE A 304 -5.41 3.78 -21.88
CA ILE A 304 -5.19 5.22 -21.98
C ILE A 304 -6.47 5.92 -22.47
N LYS A 305 -7.17 5.36 -23.46
CA LYS A 305 -8.43 5.92 -23.99
C LYS A 305 -9.59 5.89 -22.98
N GLU A 306 -9.57 4.97 -22.00
CA GLU A 306 -10.58 4.86 -20.94
C GLU A 306 -10.31 5.80 -19.75
N ALA A 307 -9.07 6.27 -19.57
CA ALA A 307 -8.66 7.14 -18.47
C ALA A 307 -9.09 8.60 -18.64
N SER A 308 -9.07 9.39 -17.55
CA SER A 308 -9.31 10.84 -17.64
C SER A 308 -8.17 11.51 -18.42
N PRO A 309 -8.49 12.32 -19.46
CA PRO A 309 -7.49 13.05 -20.23
C PRO A 309 -6.62 13.99 -19.38
N LEU A 310 -7.26 14.67 -18.41
CA LEU A 310 -6.55 15.57 -17.49
C LEU A 310 -5.63 14.76 -16.57
N SER A 311 -6.14 13.67 -15.97
CA SER A 311 -5.35 12.79 -15.11
C SER A 311 -4.15 12.19 -15.82
N LEU A 312 -4.25 11.84 -17.10
CA LEU A 312 -3.11 11.36 -17.90
C LEU A 312 -2.00 12.42 -17.98
N LYS A 313 -2.34 13.65 -18.38
CA LYS A 313 -1.34 14.71 -18.57
C LYS A 313 -0.64 15.11 -17.28
N ILE A 314 -1.39 15.28 -16.19
CA ILE A 314 -0.78 15.60 -14.88
C ILE A 314 0.05 14.43 -14.34
N SER A 315 -0.33 13.17 -14.62
CA SER A 315 0.42 12.00 -14.15
C SER A 315 1.75 11.85 -14.87
N LEU A 316 1.79 12.07 -16.19
CA LEU A 316 3.03 12.07 -16.96
C LEU A 316 4.00 13.13 -16.41
N ARG A 317 3.52 14.36 -16.22
CA ARG A 317 4.32 15.44 -15.63
C ARG A 317 4.81 15.09 -14.23
N SER A 318 3.92 14.58 -13.37
CA SER A 318 4.21 14.19 -12.00
C SER A 318 5.34 13.16 -11.91
N VAL A 319 5.25 12.07 -12.68
CA VAL A 319 6.29 11.02 -12.71
C VAL A 319 7.62 11.57 -13.24
N ARG A 320 7.60 12.42 -14.26
CA ARG A 320 8.83 12.99 -14.83
C ARG A 320 9.54 13.96 -13.90
N GLU A 321 8.79 14.86 -13.27
CA GLU A 321 9.34 15.76 -12.24
C GLU A 321 9.91 14.95 -11.07
N GLY A 322 9.25 13.85 -10.71
CA GLY A 322 9.69 12.93 -9.66
C GLY A 322 11.05 12.25 -9.92
N ARG A 323 11.60 12.26 -11.15
CA ARG A 323 12.94 11.72 -11.44
C ARG A 323 14.07 12.56 -10.83
N PHE A 324 13.80 13.83 -10.53
CA PHE A 324 14.79 14.82 -10.10
C PHE A 324 14.48 15.39 -8.71
N GLN A 325 13.53 14.80 -8.00
CA GLN A 325 13.02 15.27 -6.73
C GLN A 325 13.26 14.24 -5.63
N THR A 326 13.43 14.71 -4.40
CA THR A 326 13.46 13.85 -3.23
C THR A 326 12.07 13.30 -2.90
N LEU A 327 12.02 12.32 -1.99
CA LEU A 327 10.78 11.74 -1.49
C LEU A 327 9.81 12.80 -0.95
N ASP A 328 10.28 13.71 -0.11
CA ASP A 328 9.47 14.78 0.48
C ASP A 328 8.98 15.78 -0.56
N GLU A 329 9.82 16.18 -1.52
CA GLU A 329 9.43 17.07 -2.61
C GLU A 329 8.30 16.47 -3.45
N CYS A 330 8.41 15.18 -3.79
CA CYS A 330 7.36 14.45 -4.49
C CYS A 330 6.05 14.40 -3.69
N LEU A 331 6.12 14.04 -2.39
CA LEU A 331 4.94 13.97 -1.52
C LEU A 331 4.26 15.32 -1.32
N ILE A 332 5.03 16.41 -1.16
CA ILE A 332 4.50 17.77 -1.05
C ILE A 332 3.80 18.17 -2.36
N ARG A 333 4.40 17.85 -3.52
CA ARG A 333 3.78 18.10 -4.83
C ARG A 333 2.50 17.28 -5.03
N GLU A 334 2.54 15.99 -4.71
CA GLU A 334 1.35 15.13 -4.78
C GLU A 334 0.25 15.61 -3.84
N TYR A 335 0.58 16.10 -2.64
CA TYR A 335 -0.40 16.70 -1.72
C TYR A 335 -1.13 17.88 -2.37
N ARG A 336 -0.40 18.80 -3.00
CA ARG A 336 -1.01 19.91 -3.76
C ARG A 336 -1.95 19.39 -4.83
N MET A 337 -1.48 18.46 -5.66
CA MET A 337 -2.26 17.87 -6.75
C MET A 337 -3.53 17.19 -6.23
N SER A 338 -3.44 16.46 -5.12
CA SER A 338 -4.57 15.78 -4.48
C SER A 338 -5.60 16.78 -3.96
N LEU A 339 -5.17 17.85 -3.30
CA LEU A 339 -6.09 18.88 -2.80
C LEU A 339 -6.76 19.67 -3.94
N HIS A 340 -6.05 19.92 -5.04
CA HIS A 340 -6.64 20.53 -6.23
C HIS A 340 -7.72 19.65 -6.88
N HIS A 341 -7.57 18.32 -6.85
CA HIS A 341 -8.67 17.42 -7.24
C HIS A 341 -9.86 17.53 -6.28
N MET A 342 -9.61 17.56 -4.96
CA MET A 342 -10.68 17.64 -3.96
C MET A 342 -11.44 18.97 -4.02
N SER A 343 -10.79 20.06 -4.44
CA SER A 343 -11.41 21.38 -4.57
C SER A 343 -12.39 21.47 -5.74
N LYS A 344 -12.26 20.58 -6.73
CA LYS A 344 -13.07 20.53 -7.97
C LYS A 344 -13.01 21.82 -8.80
N VAL A 345 -11.99 22.66 -8.61
CA VAL A 345 -11.86 23.93 -9.32
C VAL A 345 -11.62 23.71 -10.81
N VAL A 346 -10.78 22.73 -11.17
CA VAL A 346 -10.47 22.41 -12.58
C VAL A 346 -11.46 21.40 -13.15
N SER A 347 -11.70 20.32 -12.41
CA SER A 347 -12.47 19.18 -12.90
C SER A 347 -13.16 18.44 -11.75
N ASN A 348 -14.26 17.75 -12.07
CA ASN A 348 -14.97 16.83 -11.19
C ASN A 348 -14.66 15.36 -11.54
N ASP A 349 -13.61 15.10 -12.33
CA ASP A 349 -13.25 13.77 -12.83
C ASP A 349 -13.04 12.75 -11.71
N PHE A 350 -12.44 13.14 -10.57
CA PHE A 350 -12.31 12.25 -9.42
C PHE A 350 -13.67 11.68 -8.99
N CYS A 351 -14.65 12.56 -8.76
CA CYS A 351 -15.97 12.12 -8.34
C CYS A 351 -16.68 11.31 -9.42
N GLU A 352 -16.54 11.70 -10.69
CA GLU A 352 -17.16 10.98 -11.81
C GLU A 352 -16.55 9.59 -12.01
N GLY A 353 -15.23 9.47 -11.91
CA GLY A 353 -14.52 8.20 -12.02
C GLY A 353 -14.85 7.26 -10.87
N VAL A 354 -14.89 7.76 -9.63
CA VAL A 354 -15.32 6.96 -8.47
C VAL A 354 -16.78 6.53 -8.61
N ARG A 355 -17.68 7.44 -9.04
CA ARG A 355 -19.08 7.10 -9.33
C ARG A 355 -19.16 5.95 -10.32
N ALA A 356 -18.54 6.10 -11.49
CA ALA A 356 -18.62 5.16 -12.59
C ALA A 356 -17.99 3.79 -12.27
N LYS A 357 -16.88 3.75 -11.53
CA LYS A 357 -16.16 2.50 -11.25
C LYS A 357 -16.59 1.78 -9.98
N LEU A 358 -16.93 2.49 -8.92
CA LEU A 358 -17.06 1.91 -7.57
C LEU A 358 -18.45 2.06 -6.97
N VAL A 359 -19.15 3.16 -7.24
CA VAL A 359 -20.47 3.43 -6.65
C VAL A 359 -21.58 2.87 -7.53
N GLU A 360 -21.75 3.42 -8.73
CA GLU A 360 -22.79 3.01 -9.68
C GLU A 360 -22.33 1.86 -10.58
N LYS A 361 -21.01 1.72 -10.78
CA LYS A 361 -20.39 0.60 -11.52
C LYS A 361 -20.89 0.45 -12.96
N ASP A 362 -21.24 1.57 -13.60
CA ASP A 362 -21.64 1.60 -15.01
C ASP A 362 -20.44 1.51 -15.97
N LEU A 363 -19.22 1.72 -15.46
CA LEU A 363 -17.97 1.75 -16.22
C LEU A 363 -17.97 2.76 -17.37
N ALA A 364 -18.78 3.82 -17.27
CA ALA A 364 -18.97 4.83 -18.31
C ALA A 364 -18.77 6.26 -17.75
N PRO A 365 -17.56 6.59 -17.28
CA PRO A 365 -17.27 7.92 -16.76
C PRO A 365 -17.36 8.99 -17.86
N LYS A 366 -17.91 10.14 -17.52
CA LYS A 366 -18.04 11.31 -18.38
C LYS A 366 -16.99 12.36 -18.02
N TRP A 367 -15.78 12.16 -18.51
CA TRP A 367 -14.64 13.04 -18.23
C TRP A 367 -14.89 14.47 -18.71
N ASN A 368 -14.41 15.43 -17.93
CA ASN A 368 -14.39 16.84 -18.25
C ASN A 368 -13.04 17.44 -17.80
N PRO A 369 -12.13 17.76 -18.75
CA PRO A 369 -12.31 17.79 -20.20
C PRO A 369 -12.45 16.39 -20.85
N PRO A 370 -13.22 16.26 -21.95
CA PRO A 370 -13.56 14.96 -22.53
C PRO A 370 -12.46 14.33 -23.41
N THR A 371 -11.50 15.12 -23.89
CA THR A 371 -10.39 14.62 -24.72
C THR A 371 -9.08 15.34 -24.40
N LEU A 372 -7.94 14.76 -24.81
CA LEU A 372 -6.60 15.31 -24.58
C LEU A 372 -6.43 16.74 -25.11
N GLN A 373 -7.02 17.04 -26.28
CA GLN A 373 -6.95 18.36 -26.93
C GLN A 373 -7.67 19.46 -26.16
N HIS A 374 -8.61 19.10 -25.28
CA HIS A 374 -9.34 20.05 -24.45
C HIS A 374 -8.67 20.31 -23.09
N VAL A 375 -7.59 19.60 -22.77
CA VAL A 375 -6.78 19.87 -21.59
C VAL A 375 -5.77 20.98 -21.93
N SER A 376 -5.96 22.17 -21.37
CA SER A 376 -5.01 23.28 -21.52
C SER A 376 -3.87 23.20 -20.52
N ASP A 377 -2.76 23.88 -20.82
CA ASP A 377 -1.61 23.96 -19.90
C ASP A 377 -2.00 24.62 -18.57
N ASP A 378 -2.86 25.64 -18.58
CA ASP A 378 -3.38 26.28 -17.35
C ASP A 378 -4.10 25.28 -16.43
N MET A 379 -4.85 24.32 -17.00
CA MET A 379 -5.51 23.26 -16.21
C MET A 379 -4.48 22.34 -15.55
N ILE A 380 -3.40 22.03 -16.26
CA ILE A 380 -2.30 21.22 -15.74
C ILE A 380 -1.57 22.01 -14.66
N ASP A 381 -1.11 23.22 -14.96
CA ASP A 381 -0.34 24.09 -14.06
C ASP A 381 -1.06 24.35 -12.74
N LEU A 382 -2.39 24.52 -12.77
CA LEU A 382 -3.17 24.73 -11.55
C LEU A 382 -3.07 23.55 -10.57
N HIS A 383 -2.91 22.31 -11.03
CA HIS A 383 -2.72 21.16 -10.13
C HIS A 383 -1.36 21.19 -9.42
N PHE A 384 -0.38 21.87 -9.99
CA PHE A 384 0.98 21.97 -9.44
C PHE A 384 1.20 23.28 -8.69
N SER A 385 0.28 24.25 -8.83
CA SER A 385 0.41 25.55 -8.19
C SER A 385 0.38 25.41 -6.66
N PRO A 386 1.07 26.31 -5.93
CA PRO A 386 0.96 26.38 -4.48
C PRO A 386 -0.51 26.46 -4.03
N LEU A 387 -0.76 25.93 -2.84
CA LEU A 387 -2.07 26.06 -2.21
C LEU A 387 -2.32 27.53 -1.81
N GLY A 388 -3.60 27.93 -1.71
CA GLY A 388 -3.97 29.31 -1.41
C GLY A 388 -3.47 29.79 -0.04
N GLU A 389 -3.49 31.11 0.20
CA GLU A 389 -2.92 31.74 1.41
C GLU A 389 -3.37 31.12 2.75
N PHE A 390 -4.58 30.56 2.79
CA PHE A 390 -5.17 29.94 3.99
C PHE A 390 -5.05 28.41 4.04
N GLU A 391 -4.52 27.78 2.99
CA GLU A 391 -4.32 26.34 2.93
C GLU A 391 -2.81 26.03 2.99
N PRO A 392 -2.31 25.48 4.11
CA PRO A 392 -0.88 25.23 4.25
C PRO A 392 -0.43 24.06 3.36
N GLU A 393 0.76 24.17 2.81
CA GLU A 393 1.51 23.05 2.24
C GLU A 393 1.70 21.92 3.25
N LEU A 394 1.92 20.70 2.74
CA LEU A 394 2.23 19.54 3.58
C LEU A 394 3.53 19.79 4.36
N LYS A 395 3.43 19.83 5.69
CA LYS A 395 4.60 20.01 6.57
C LYS A 395 5.17 18.65 6.95
N LEU A 396 6.36 18.35 6.45
CA LEU A 396 7.09 17.12 6.74
C LEU A 396 8.30 17.40 7.65
N PRO A 397 8.66 16.47 8.57
CA PRO A 397 9.80 16.65 9.47
C PRO A 397 11.17 16.42 8.80
N THR A 398 11.46 17.14 7.72
CA THR A 398 12.65 16.95 6.85
C THR A 398 13.99 17.26 7.52
N HIS A 399 13.98 18.09 8.57
CA HIS A 399 15.18 18.40 9.36
C HIS A 399 15.58 17.28 10.34
N LEU A 400 14.72 16.27 10.52
CA LEU A 400 14.94 15.18 11.47
C LEU A 400 15.27 13.85 10.80
N ARG A 401 14.99 13.71 9.50
CA ARG A 401 15.03 12.41 8.81
C ARG A 401 15.38 12.57 7.33
N GLU A 402 16.21 11.66 6.82
CA GLU A 402 16.53 11.51 5.40
C GLU A 402 15.89 10.23 4.85
N ALA A 403 15.52 10.23 3.58
CA ALA A 403 14.93 9.05 2.93
C ALA A 403 15.97 7.94 2.77
N PHE A 404 15.52 6.70 2.96
CA PHE A 404 16.31 5.53 2.59
C PHE A 404 16.28 5.43 1.06
N ILE A 405 17.37 5.82 0.38
CA ILE A 405 17.50 5.76 -1.08
C ILE A 405 17.89 4.36 -1.52
#